data_AF-A0A947B7F2-F1
#
_entry.id   AF-A0A947B7F2-F1
#
_cell.length_a   1.000
_cell.length_b   1.000
_cell.length_c   1.000
_cell.angle_alpha   90.00
_cell.angle_beta   90.00
_cell.angle_gamma   90.00
#
_symmetry.space_group_name_H-M   'P 1'
#
loop_
_entity.id
_entity.type
_entity.pdbx_description
1 polymer ?
#
loop_
_entity_poly.entity_id
_entity_poly.type
_entity_poly.pdbx_seq_one_letter_code
_entity_poly.pdbx_strand_id
1 'polypeptide(L)'
;MSKKNPPQTKPLIDPRELACMEALNKKVHWLSAWTIHHANHLRPKRDTLKVGGHQASSASLATIMSALYFHVLTPRDRVAVKPHASPVFHAIQYLLGNQTEEQLRKFRALGGAQSYPSRTK
;
A
#
# COMPACT_ATOMS: atom_id res chain seq x y z
N MET A 1 -16.42 16.27 50.98
CA MET A 1 -15.31 15.69 50.19
C MET A 1 -15.60 15.89 48.71
N SER A 2 -14.87 16.80 48.05
CA SER A 2 -15.04 17.07 46.61
C SER A 2 -14.49 15.90 45.80
N LYS A 3 -15.36 15.23 45.03
CA LYS A 3 -14.94 14.21 44.06
C LYS A 3 -14.20 14.90 42.92
N LYS A 4 -12.86 14.78 42.88
CA LYS A 4 -12.10 15.16 41.67
C LYS A 4 -12.47 14.19 40.57
N ASN A 5 -13.02 14.69 39.46
CA ASN A 5 -13.22 13.88 38.26
C ASN A 5 -11.86 13.40 37.75
N PRO A 6 -11.76 12.13 37.30
CA PRO A 6 -10.53 11.63 36.70
C PRO A 6 -10.19 12.45 35.44
N PRO A 7 -8.89 12.66 35.14
CA PRO A 7 -8.48 13.39 33.96
C PRO A 7 -9.02 12.66 32.72
N GLN A 8 -9.78 13.36 31.88
CA GLN A 8 -10.21 12.83 30.60
C GLN A 8 -8.99 12.71 29.69
N THR A 9 -8.59 11.48 29.38
CA THR A 9 -7.54 11.20 28.41
C THR A 9 -8.10 11.41 27.01
N LYS A 10 -7.69 12.51 26.37
CA LYS A 10 -7.98 12.73 24.94
C LYS A 10 -7.29 11.61 24.13
N PRO A 11 -7.98 10.99 23.16
CA PRO A 11 -7.35 9.94 22.34
C PRO A 11 -6.13 10.51 21.60
N LEU A 12 -5.07 9.69 21.50
CA LEU A 12 -3.82 10.05 20.84
C LEU A 12 -3.98 10.28 19.33
N ILE A 13 -4.98 9.67 18.71
CA ILE A 13 -5.34 9.83 17.29
C ILE A 13 -6.83 10.20 17.23
N ASP A 14 -7.19 11.19 16.41
CA ASP A 14 -8.60 11.55 16.23
C ASP A 14 -9.38 10.38 15.62
N PRO A 15 -10.57 10.01 16.13
CA PRO A 15 -11.34 8.90 15.58
C PRO A 15 -11.63 9.00 14.08
N ARG A 16 -11.77 10.21 13.52
CA ARG A 16 -11.97 10.42 12.09
C ARG A 16 -10.70 10.18 11.29
N GLU A 17 -9.54 10.56 11.82
CA GLU A 17 -8.24 10.25 11.21
C GLU A 17 -8.02 8.74 11.16
N LEU A 18 -8.31 8.03 12.27
CA LEU A 18 -8.24 6.58 12.32
C LEU A 18 -9.18 5.93 11.29
N ALA A 19 -10.43 6.37 11.20
CA ALA A 19 -11.38 5.86 10.22
C ALA A 19 -10.92 6.09 8.76
N CYS A 20 -10.32 7.25 8.47
CA CYS A 20 -9.73 7.51 7.15
C CYS A 20 -8.56 6.57 6.86
N MET A 21 -7.69 6.34 7.83
CA MET A 21 -6.55 5.42 7.70
C MET A 21 -7.01 3.97 7.49
N GLU A 22 -8.07 3.52 8.16
CA GLU A 22 -8.69 2.21 7.94
C GLU A 22 -9.25 2.07 6.52
N ALA A 23 -9.93 3.11 6.02
CA ALA A 23 -10.44 3.13 4.65
C ALA A 23 -9.31 3.08 3.61
N LEU A 24 -8.24 3.84 3.83
CA LEU A 24 -7.03 3.81 2.99
C LEU A 24 -6.36 2.44 3.03
N ASN A 25 -6.18 1.85 4.20
CA ASN A 25 -5.61 0.51 4.35
C ASN A 25 -6.42 -0.53 3.59
N LYS A 26 -7.76 -0.50 3.71
CA LYS A 26 -8.66 -1.39 2.97
C LYS A 26 -8.50 -1.21 1.45
N LYS A 27 -8.36 0.04 0.98
CA LYS A 27 -8.16 0.35 -0.44
C LYS A 27 -6.79 -0.13 -0.93
N VAL A 28 -5.72 0.08 -0.16
CA VAL A 28 -4.36 -0.42 -0.45
C VAL A 28 -4.36 -1.94 -0.55
N HIS A 29 -5.01 -2.62 0.39
CA HIS A 29 -5.10 -4.08 0.40
C HIS A 29 -5.81 -4.61 -0.86
N TRP A 30 -6.93 -3.99 -1.23
CA TRP A 30 -7.67 -4.34 -2.44
C TRP A 30 -6.86 -4.09 -3.71
N LEU A 31 -6.24 -2.91 -3.85
CA LEU A 31 -5.44 -2.54 -5.02
C LEU A 31 -4.21 -3.45 -5.18
N SER A 32 -3.55 -3.79 -4.08
CA SER A 32 -2.41 -4.71 -4.07
C SER A 32 -2.80 -6.10 -4.60
N ALA A 33 -3.90 -6.67 -4.09
CA ALA A 33 -4.43 -7.94 -4.55
C ALA A 33 -4.89 -7.88 -6.03
N TRP A 34 -5.59 -6.80 -6.40
CA TRP A 34 -6.09 -6.58 -7.75
C TRP A 34 -4.96 -6.44 -8.77
N THR A 35 -3.88 -5.73 -8.43
CA THR A 35 -2.70 -5.56 -9.29
C THR A 35 -2.09 -6.91 -9.65
N ILE A 36 -1.92 -7.80 -8.66
CA ILE A 36 -1.41 -9.15 -8.89
C ILE A 36 -2.41 -9.99 -9.70
N HIS A 37 -3.70 -9.87 -9.40
CA HIS A 37 -4.75 -10.58 -10.14
C HIS A 37 -4.75 -10.17 -11.63
N HIS A 38 -4.78 -8.87 -11.91
CA HIS A 38 -4.78 -8.31 -13.26
C HIS A 38 -3.57 -8.81 -14.06
N ALA A 39 -2.38 -8.74 -13.48
CA ALA A 39 -1.15 -9.15 -14.13
C ALA A 39 -1.09 -10.66 -14.48
N ASN A 40 -1.75 -11.51 -13.71
CA ASN A 40 -1.70 -12.98 -13.88
C ASN A 40 -2.91 -13.55 -14.65
N HIS A 41 -4.05 -12.86 -14.63
CA HIS A 41 -5.33 -13.40 -15.11
C HIS A 41 -6.02 -12.57 -16.19
N LEU A 42 -5.84 -11.24 -16.23
CA LEU A 42 -6.59 -10.37 -17.14
C LEU A 42 -5.73 -9.80 -18.28
N ARG A 43 -4.43 -9.59 -18.03
CA ARG A 43 -3.53 -9.08 -19.05
C ARG A 43 -3.33 -10.11 -20.17
N PRO A 44 -3.43 -9.70 -21.45
CA PRO A 44 -3.06 -10.57 -22.58
C PRO A 44 -1.64 -11.09 -22.43
N LYS A 45 -1.44 -12.39 -22.65
CA LYS A 45 -0.16 -13.09 -22.52
C LYS A 45 0.02 -14.07 -23.67
N ARG A 46 1.26 -14.27 -24.09
CA ARG A 46 1.62 -15.16 -25.21
C ARG A 46 1.51 -16.65 -24.83
N ASP A 47 1.63 -16.94 -23.55
CA ASP A 47 1.56 -18.28 -22.97
C ASP A 47 0.65 -18.30 -21.74
N THR A 48 0.56 -19.43 -21.06
CA THR A 48 -0.24 -19.59 -19.84
C THR A 48 0.50 -19.19 -18.56
N LEU A 49 1.78 -18.81 -18.65
CA LEU A 49 2.66 -18.61 -17.50
C LEU A 49 2.21 -17.40 -16.65
N LYS A 50 2.33 -17.54 -15.34
CA LYS A 50 2.08 -16.48 -14.37
C LYS A 50 3.34 -15.65 -14.18
N VAL A 51 3.21 -14.33 -14.17
CA VAL A 51 4.32 -13.42 -13.85
C VAL A 51 4.63 -13.34 -12.35
N GLY A 52 3.74 -13.89 -11.51
CA GLY A 52 3.90 -13.98 -10.07
C GLY A 52 3.48 -12.72 -9.31
N GLY A 53 3.97 -12.61 -8.08
CA GLY A 53 3.60 -11.57 -7.11
C GLY A 53 3.32 -12.18 -5.73
N HIS A 54 3.80 -11.55 -4.66
CA HIS A 54 3.72 -12.12 -3.31
C HIS A 54 2.51 -11.56 -2.56
N GLN A 55 1.33 -12.16 -2.75
CA GLN A 55 0.09 -11.71 -2.10
C GLN A 55 0.18 -11.76 -0.57
N ALA A 56 0.53 -12.91 0.00
CA ALA A 56 0.58 -13.08 1.46
C ALA A 56 1.58 -12.12 2.13
N SER A 57 2.80 -12.01 1.59
CA SER A 57 3.80 -11.08 2.14
C SER A 57 3.46 -9.61 1.89
N SER A 58 2.66 -9.30 0.87
CA SER A 58 2.16 -7.94 0.65
C SER A 58 1.06 -7.61 1.66
N ALA A 59 0.08 -8.50 1.81
CA ALA A 59 -1.03 -8.38 2.75
C ALA A 59 -0.53 -8.14 4.19
N SER A 60 0.50 -8.90 4.62
CA SER A 60 1.06 -8.77 5.98
C SER A 60 1.67 -7.40 6.28
N LEU A 61 2.03 -6.59 5.27
CA LEU A 61 2.60 -5.25 5.46
C LEU A 61 1.62 -4.10 5.16
N ALA A 62 0.43 -4.37 4.65
CA ALA A 62 -0.50 -3.31 4.23
C ALA A 62 -0.86 -2.35 5.37
N THR A 63 -1.16 -2.87 6.56
CA THR A 63 -1.56 -2.04 7.71
C THR A 63 -0.43 -1.13 8.18
N ILE A 64 0.77 -1.68 8.41
CA ILE A 64 1.91 -0.89 8.87
C ILE A 64 2.39 0.11 7.81
N MET A 65 2.40 -0.29 6.53
CA MET A 65 2.77 0.63 5.46
C MET A 65 1.73 1.73 5.28
N SER A 66 0.43 1.45 5.42
CA SER A 66 -0.60 2.49 5.35
C SER A 66 -0.44 3.50 6.49
N ALA A 67 -0.20 3.04 7.72
CA ALA A 67 0.06 3.92 8.85
C ALA A 67 1.32 4.77 8.64
N LEU A 68 2.41 4.16 8.14
CA LEU A 68 3.64 4.88 7.84
C LEU A 68 3.41 5.94 6.76
N TYR A 69 2.93 5.56 5.58
CA TYR A 69 2.87 6.46 4.42
C TYR A 69 1.77 7.52 4.49
N PHE A 70 0.65 7.27 5.18
CA PHE A 70 -0.46 8.22 5.24
C PHE A 70 -0.53 9.05 6.52
N HIS A 71 0.26 8.72 7.54
CA HIS A 71 0.17 9.40 8.83
C HIS A 71 1.53 9.76 9.44
N VAL A 72 2.50 8.83 9.45
CA VAL A 72 3.74 9.01 10.23
C VAL A 72 4.87 9.65 9.43
N LEU A 73 5.07 9.22 8.19
CA LEU A 73 6.24 9.60 7.39
C LEU A 73 6.17 11.04 6.90
N THR A 74 7.33 11.67 6.87
CA THR A 74 7.57 13.00 6.32
C THR A 74 8.46 12.90 5.07
N PRO A 75 8.58 13.97 4.27
CA PRO A 75 9.45 13.98 3.09
C PRO A 75 10.95 13.73 3.38
N ARG A 76 11.39 13.84 4.64
CA ARG A 76 12.78 13.61 5.05
C ARG A 76 13.07 12.15 5.34
N ASP A 77 12.03 11.35 5.58
CA ASP A 77 12.18 9.96 5.97
C ASP A 77 12.53 9.08 4.76
N ARG A 78 13.39 8.08 5.01
CA ARG A 78 13.83 7.12 4.00
C ARG A 78 13.40 5.73 4.44
N VAL A 79 12.64 5.06 3.59
CA VAL A 79 12.07 3.74 3.90
C VAL A 79 12.61 2.70 2.93
N ALA A 80 13.32 1.71 3.47
CA ALA A 80 13.67 0.49 2.74
C ALA A 80 12.47 -0.46 2.79
N VAL A 81 11.67 -0.47 1.72
CA VAL A 81 10.51 -1.36 1.63
C VAL A 81 10.96 -2.79 1.35
N LYS A 82 10.42 -3.76 2.09
CA LYS A 82 10.61 -5.19 1.81
C LYS A 82 10.31 -5.46 0.32
N PRO A 83 11.23 -6.07 -0.47
CA PRO A 83 11.05 -6.18 -1.92
C PRO A 83 9.70 -6.76 -2.34
N HIS A 84 9.29 -7.85 -1.68
CA HIS A 84 8.07 -8.57 -2.01
C HIS A 84 6.77 -7.83 -1.69
N ALA A 85 6.82 -6.71 -0.97
CA ALA A 85 5.67 -5.83 -0.71
C ALA A 85 5.50 -4.72 -1.77
N SER A 86 6.21 -4.82 -2.90
CA SER A 86 6.06 -3.93 -4.06
C SER A 86 4.58 -3.68 -4.46
N PRO A 87 3.68 -4.67 -4.49
CA PRO A 87 2.26 -4.43 -4.79
C PRO A 87 1.57 -3.45 -3.82
N VAL A 88 1.87 -3.52 -2.52
CA VAL A 88 1.38 -2.54 -1.53
C VAL A 88 2.00 -1.17 -1.77
N PHE A 89 3.31 -1.14 -2.01
CA PHE A 89 4.01 0.12 -2.30
C PHE A 89 3.42 0.83 -3.52
N HIS A 90 3.21 0.12 -4.62
CA HIS A 90 2.61 0.68 -5.85
C HIS A 90 1.16 1.13 -5.63
N ALA A 91 0.37 0.39 -4.85
CA ALA A 91 -0.97 0.83 -4.47
C ALA A 91 -0.96 2.15 -3.68
N ILE A 92 -0.02 2.31 -2.75
CA ILE A 92 0.17 3.56 -2.00
C ILE A 92 0.59 4.70 -2.94
N GLN A 93 1.58 4.47 -3.81
CA GLN A 93 2.04 5.50 -4.77
C GLN A 93 0.92 5.92 -5.73
N TYR A 94 0.06 4.99 -6.15
CA TYR A 94 -1.12 5.30 -6.93
C TYR A 94 -2.10 6.21 -6.18
N LEU A 95 -2.42 5.89 -4.92
CA LEU A 95 -3.31 6.71 -4.09
C LEU A 95 -2.73 8.09 -3.76
N LEU A 96 -1.40 8.23 -3.72
CA LEU A 96 -0.69 9.49 -3.56
C LEU A 96 -0.52 10.28 -4.87
N GLY A 97 -0.93 9.74 -6.02
CA GLY A 97 -0.81 10.39 -7.33
C GLY A 97 0.59 10.30 -7.96
N ASN A 98 1.53 9.56 -7.37
CA ASN A 98 2.88 9.37 -7.89
C ASN A 98 2.98 8.26 -8.96
N GLN A 99 1.89 7.51 -9.17
CA GLN A 99 1.84 6.39 -10.11
C GLN A 99 0.48 6.32 -10.79
N THR A 100 0.46 5.98 -12.08
CA THR A 100 -0.78 5.91 -12.88
C THR A 100 -1.47 4.54 -12.78
N GLU A 101 -2.76 4.49 -13.10
CA GLU A 101 -3.48 3.20 -13.21
C GLU A 101 -2.85 2.30 -14.28
N GLU A 102 -2.40 2.88 -15.39
CA GLU A 102 -1.74 2.16 -16.48
C GLU A 102 -0.47 1.44 -16.00
N GLN A 103 0.33 2.10 -15.15
CA GLN A 103 1.51 1.51 -14.54
C GLN A 103 1.15 0.27 -13.69
N LEU A 104 0.06 0.34 -12.90
CA LEU A 104 -0.44 -0.78 -12.09
C LEU A 104 -0.90 -1.95 -12.98
N ARG A 105 -1.67 -1.66 -14.05
CA ARG A 105 -2.10 -2.68 -15.03
C ARG A 105 -0.91 -3.35 -15.75
N LYS A 106 0.19 -2.61 -15.90
CA LYS A 106 1.45 -3.09 -16.47
C LYS A 106 2.40 -3.66 -15.41
N PHE A 107 1.93 -4.05 -14.22
CA PHE A 107 2.79 -4.63 -13.19
C PHE A 107 3.61 -5.83 -13.71
N ARG A 108 4.93 -5.78 -13.50
CA ARG A 108 5.95 -6.72 -14.02
C ARG A 108 6.06 -6.81 -15.54
N ALA A 109 5.46 -5.89 -16.28
CA ALA A 109 5.71 -5.74 -17.72
C ALA A 109 6.79 -4.68 -17.98
N LEU A 110 7.40 -4.76 -19.15
CA LEU A 110 8.32 -3.73 -19.63
C LEU A 110 7.61 -2.37 -19.66
N GLY A 111 8.25 -1.35 -19.07
CA GLY A 111 7.69 0.01 -18.95
C GLY A 111 6.53 0.15 -17.95
N GLY A 112 6.22 -0.88 -17.16
CA GLY A 112 5.21 -0.83 -16.11
C GLY A 112 5.78 -0.82 -14.70
N ALA A 113 4.90 -1.01 -13.71
CA ALA A 113 5.28 -1.09 -12.31
C ALA A 113 6.26 -2.26 -12.07
N GLN A 114 7.36 -1.98 -11.37
CA GLN A 114 8.43 -2.95 -11.17
C GLN A 114 8.06 -4.06 -10.19
N SER A 115 8.69 -5.23 -10.32
CA SER A 115 8.48 -6.39 -9.44
C SER A 115 8.86 -6.13 -7.98
N TYR A 116 9.81 -5.21 -7.77
CA TYR A 116 10.39 -4.82 -6.49
C TYR A 116 10.56 -3.29 -6.47
N PRO A 117 10.53 -2.64 -5.29
CA PRO A 117 10.77 -1.21 -5.16
C PRO A 117 12.26 -0.94 -5.41
N SER A 118 12.63 -0.75 -6.67
CA SER A 118 13.97 -0.31 -7.07
C SER A 118 13.91 1.06 -7.72
N ARG A 119 15.05 1.75 -7.79
CA ARG A 119 15.17 2.91 -8.68
C ARG A 119 14.93 2.38 -10.09
N THR A 120 14.04 3.04 -10.83
CA THR A 120 13.75 2.70 -12.22
C THR A 120 15.06 2.66 -13.02
N LYS A 121 15.24 1.60 -13.82
CA LYS A 121 16.26 1.57 -14.87
C LYS A 121 15.81 2.45 -16.04
#